data_AF-D4DV95-F1
#
_entry.id   AF-D4DV95-F1
#
_cell.length_a   1.000
_cell.length_b   1.000
_cell.length_c   1.000
_cell.angle_alpha   90.00
_cell.angle_beta   90.00
_cell.angle_gamma   90.00
#
_symmetry.space_group_name_H-M   'P 1'
#
loop_
_entity.id
_entity.type
_entity.pdbx_description
1 polymer ?
#
loop_
_entity_poly.entity_id
_entity_poly.type
_entity_poly.pdbx_seq_one_letter_code
_entity_poly.pdbx_strand_id
1 'polypeptide(L)'
;MLLLKEFHEAKASGESGVAIGKGAQATAKNTISIGTGNIVSGEGSGAIGDPTTITGAGTYTIGNNNGTVSANAAGAFGNDNTLTGHNSRIIGNHNIVNTENTFVVGNNVSRAIVNSVVLGNNSSAERVHTTATTPGSNYTFGGLNDAWPA
;
A
#
# COMPACT_ATOMS: atom_id res chain seq x y z
N MET A 1 -38.17 10.31 20.10
CA MET A 1 -36.73 10.47 19.83
C MET A 1 -36.38 9.54 18.69
N LEU A 2 -36.34 10.06 17.46
CA LEU A 2 -36.02 9.26 16.28
C LEU A 2 -34.49 9.10 16.24
N LEU A 3 -34.00 7.89 16.46
CA LEU A 3 -32.59 7.58 16.26
C LEU A 3 -32.33 7.72 14.75
N LEU A 4 -31.70 8.81 14.31
CA LEU A 4 -31.16 8.90 12.96
C LEU A 4 -30.14 7.76 12.84
N LYS A 5 -30.52 6.71 12.13
CA LYS A 5 -29.54 5.76 11.61
C LYS A 5 -28.73 6.55 10.59
N GLU A 6 -27.49 6.89 10.93
CA GLU A 6 -26.52 7.44 9.97
C GLU A 6 -26.27 6.39 8.88
N PHE A 7 -27.09 6.41 7.84
CA PHE A 7 -26.80 5.72 6.59
C PHE A 7 -25.60 6.44 5.98
N HIS A 8 -24.42 5.86 6.19
CA HIS A 8 -23.22 6.35 5.53
C HIS A 8 -23.30 5.93 4.07
N GLU A 9 -23.89 6.79 3.23
CA GLU A 9 -23.94 6.60 1.79
C GLU A 9 -22.54 6.75 1.17
N ALA A 10 -22.37 6.24 -0.06
CA ALA A 10 -21.18 6.51 -0.83
C ALA A 10 -21.18 7.99 -1.25
N LYS A 11 -20.05 8.68 -1.09
CA LYS A 11 -19.89 10.10 -1.43
C LYS A 11 -18.74 10.30 -2.41
N ALA A 12 -19.06 10.69 -3.64
CA ALA A 12 -18.09 11.17 -4.61
C ALA A 12 -18.20 12.70 -4.73
N SER A 13 -17.37 13.46 -4.01
CA SER A 13 -17.36 14.92 -4.04
C SER A 13 -16.18 15.52 -4.81
N GLY A 14 -15.17 14.73 -5.14
CA GLY A 14 -14.08 15.14 -6.00
C GLY A 14 -14.48 15.18 -7.48
N GLU A 15 -13.87 16.07 -8.26
CA GLU A 15 -14.02 16.10 -9.72
C GLU A 15 -13.68 14.71 -10.31
N SER A 16 -14.55 14.14 -11.13
CA SER A 16 -14.40 12.78 -11.70
C SER A 16 -14.20 11.67 -10.65
N GLY A 17 -14.71 11.85 -9.43
CA GLY A 17 -14.65 10.87 -8.36
C GLY A 17 -15.62 9.71 -8.54
N VAL A 18 -15.23 8.51 -8.12
CA VAL A 18 -16.06 7.30 -8.08
C VAL A 18 -16.14 6.81 -6.64
N ALA A 19 -17.33 6.73 -6.07
CA ALA A 19 -17.56 6.15 -4.74
C ALA A 19 -18.64 5.05 -4.81
N ILE A 20 -18.30 3.84 -4.38
CA ILE A 20 -19.20 2.68 -4.37
C ILE A 20 -19.04 1.98 -3.02
N GLY A 21 -20.14 1.81 -2.26
CA GLY A 21 -20.13 1.11 -0.98
C GLY A 21 -20.44 2.00 0.22
N LYS A 22 -20.85 1.38 1.34
CA LYS A 22 -21.27 2.10 2.54
C LYS A 22 -20.11 2.91 3.13
N GLY A 23 -20.26 4.22 3.22
CA GLY A 23 -19.25 5.13 3.76
C GLY A 23 -18.00 5.32 2.90
N ALA A 24 -18.01 4.84 1.65
CA ALA A 24 -16.96 5.15 0.67
C ALA A 24 -16.94 6.64 0.37
N GLN A 25 -15.76 7.27 0.39
CA GLN A 25 -15.59 8.69 0.15
C GLN A 25 -14.48 8.95 -0.88
N ALA A 26 -14.84 9.44 -2.06
CA ALA A 26 -13.92 9.89 -3.11
C ALA A 26 -13.96 11.43 -3.16
N THR A 27 -13.04 12.08 -2.46
CA THR A 27 -13.14 13.52 -2.11
C THR A 27 -12.20 14.43 -2.89
N ALA A 28 -11.17 13.89 -3.56
CA ALA A 28 -10.25 14.64 -4.40
C ALA A 28 -10.46 14.34 -5.90
N LYS A 29 -9.83 15.16 -6.76
CA LYS A 29 -9.91 15.02 -8.21
C LYS A 29 -9.41 13.64 -8.67
N ASN A 30 -10.11 13.04 -9.63
CA ASN A 30 -9.79 11.76 -10.26
C ASN A 30 -9.59 10.62 -9.24
N THR A 31 -10.47 10.51 -8.24
CA THR A 31 -10.34 9.49 -7.18
C THR A 31 -11.31 8.33 -7.31
N ILE A 32 -10.89 7.14 -6.86
CA ILE A 32 -11.73 5.94 -6.83
C ILE A 32 -11.80 5.43 -5.38
N SER A 33 -13.00 5.19 -4.87
CA SER A 33 -13.24 4.63 -3.53
C SER A 33 -14.31 3.54 -3.63
N ILE A 34 -13.91 2.28 -3.68
CA ILE A 34 -14.81 1.14 -3.87
C ILE A 34 -14.71 0.20 -2.67
N GLY A 35 -15.85 -0.10 -2.03
CA GLY A 35 -15.96 -0.92 -0.83
C GLY A 35 -16.37 -0.11 0.41
N THR A 36 -16.33 -0.72 1.58
CA THR A 36 -16.87 -0.09 2.80
C THR A 36 -15.83 0.83 3.43
N GLY A 37 -16.26 2.02 3.87
CA GLY A 37 -15.48 2.90 4.75
C GLY A 37 -14.17 3.47 4.19
N ASN A 38 -13.85 3.25 2.91
CA ASN A 38 -12.69 3.86 2.27
C ASN A 38 -12.83 5.39 2.23
N ILE A 39 -11.72 6.11 2.46
CA ILE A 39 -11.66 7.57 2.35
C ILE A 39 -10.46 7.93 1.48
N VAL A 40 -10.71 8.35 0.24
CA VAL A 40 -9.69 8.70 -0.75
C VAL A 40 -9.74 10.20 -0.98
N SER A 41 -8.69 10.88 -0.52
CA SER A 41 -8.54 12.35 -0.52
C SER A 41 -7.24 12.82 -1.18
N GLY A 42 -6.37 11.89 -1.59
CA GLY A 42 -5.24 12.20 -2.48
C GLY A 42 -5.69 12.30 -3.94
N GLU A 43 -5.23 13.32 -4.67
CA GLU A 43 -5.55 13.46 -6.10
C GLU A 43 -5.06 12.26 -6.91
N GLY A 44 -5.85 11.83 -7.91
CA GLY A 44 -5.46 10.75 -8.83
C GLY A 44 -5.26 9.38 -8.17
N SER A 45 -5.93 9.12 -7.06
CA SER A 45 -5.70 7.97 -6.17
C SER A 45 -6.90 7.02 -6.12
N GLY A 46 -6.69 5.78 -5.64
CA GLY A 46 -7.74 4.77 -5.63
C GLY A 46 -7.66 3.76 -4.49
N ALA A 47 -8.78 3.45 -3.85
CA ALA A 47 -8.91 2.37 -2.88
C ALA A 47 -10.00 1.38 -3.31
N ILE A 48 -9.69 0.08 -3.24
CA ILE A 48 -10.63 -1.02 -3.41
C ILE A 48 -10.51 -1.97 -2.21
N GLY A 49 -11.55 -2.11 -1.39
CA GLY A 49 -11.54 -2.96 -0.18
C GLY A 49 -12.29 -2.34 1.00
N ASP A 50 -11.92 -2.71 2.23
CA ASP A 50 -12.58 -2.27 3.47
C ASP A 50 -11.63 -2.26 4.69
N PRO A 51 -11.51 -1.16 5.45
CA PRO A 51 -11.42 0.22 5.00
C PRO A 51 -9.95 0.63 4.82
N THR A 52 -9.69 1.66 4.02
CA THR A 52 -8.39 2.33 3.88
C THR A 52 -8.61 3.84 3.68
N THR A 53 -7.80 4.65 4.35
CA THR A 53 -7.75 6.11 4.12
C THR A 53 -6.53 6.45 3.30
N ILE A 54 -6.69 6.96 2.08
CA ILE A 54 -5.58 7.43 1.23
C ILE A 54 -5.59 8.96 1.22
N THR A 55 -4.49 9.57 1.67
CA THR A 55 -4.29 11.03 1.61
C THR A 55 -3.16 11.42 0.65
N GLY A 56 -2.25 10.51 0.33
CA GLY A 56 -1.19 10.76 -0.64
C GLY A 56 -1.69 10.72 -2.08
N ALA A 57 -1.14 11.57 -2.94
CA ALA A 57 -1.52 11.68 -4.35
C ALA A 57 -0.92 10.58 -5.22
N GLY A 58 -1.63 10.17 -6.27
CA GLY A 58 -1.20 9.11 -7.19
C GLY A 58 -1.04 7.74 -6.53
N THR A 59 -1.82 7.47 -5.48
CA THR A 59 -1.62 6.29 -4.63
C THR A 59 -2.78 5.31 -4.69
N TYR A 60 -2.48 4.02 -4.75
CA TYR A 60 -3.50 2.99 -4.94
C TYR A 60 -3.40 1.85 -3.92
N THR A 61 -4.51 1.50 -3.30
CA THR A 61 -4.60 0.32 -2.42
C THR A 61 -5.67 -0.65 -2.88
N ILE A 62 -5.35 -1.94 -2.84
CA ILE A 62 -6.30 -3.03 -3.03
C ILE A 62 -6.16 -3.98 -1.85
N GLY A 63 -7.21 -4.08 -1.03
CA GLY A 63 -7.23 -4.86 0.20
C GLY A 63 -7.75 -4.08 1.40
N ASN A 64 -7.61 -4.67 2.59
CA ASN A 64 -8.34 -4.29 3.78
C ASN A 64 -7.43 -3.75 4.87
N ASN A 65 -7.96 -2.86 5.72
CA ASN A 65 -7.30 -2.37 6.93
C ASN A 65 -5.88 -1.77 6.73
N ASN A 66 -5.56 -1.17 5.59
CA ASN A 66 -4.24 -0.55 5.37
C ASN A 66 -4.08 0.83 6.06
N GLY A 67 -4.91 1.10 7.06
CA GLY A 67 -4.87 2.31 7.88
C GLY A 67 -4.95 3.61 7.07
N THR A 68 -4.08 4.56 7.41
CA THR A 68 -3.88 5.81 6.65
C THR A 68 -2.62 5.70 5.79
N VAL A 69 -2.81 5.74 4.48
CA VAL A 69 -1.74 5.76 3.47
C VAL A 69 -1.50 7.20 3.01
N SER A 70 -0.52 7.85 3.64
CA SER A 70 -0.12 9.23 3.33
C SER A 70 0.97 9.33 2.25
N ALA A 71 1.49 8.20 1.81
CA ALA A 71 2.53 8.14 0.79
C ALA A 71 2.01 8.61 -0.58
N ASN A 72 2.80 9.45 -1.26
CA ASN A 72 2.58 9.85 -2.66
C ASN A 72 3.20 8.83 -3.62
N ALA A 73 2.59 8.68 -4.79
CA ALA A 73 3.04 7.80 -5.87
C ALA A 73 3.34 6.37 -5.38
N ALA A 74 2.49 5.86 -4.48
CA ALA A 74 2.70 4.63 -3.76
C ALA A 74 1.57 3.62 -3.99
N GLY A 75 1.71 2.42 -3.45
CA GLY A 75 0.56 1.52 -3.41
C GLY A 75 0.74 0.26 -2.58
N ALA A 76 -0.37 -0.34 -2.20
CA ALA A 76 -0.41 -1.58 -1.46
C ALA A 76 -1.41 -2.55 -2.08
N PHE A 77 -0.99 -3.80 -2.27
CA PHE A 77 -1.85 -4.93 -2.58
C PHE A 77 -1.78 -5.92 -1.42
N GLY A 78 -2.84 -6.00 -0.62
CA GLY A 78 -2.93 -6.84 0.58
C GLY A 78 -3.50 -6.09 1.78
N ASN A 79 -3.36 -6.69 2.96
CA ASN A 79 -4.08 -6.28 4.17
C ASN A 79 -3.16 -5.85 5.31
N ASP A 80 -3.69 -5.01 6.20
CA ASP A 80 -3.05 -4.64 7.47
C ASP A 80 -1.64 -4.03 7.30
N ASN A 81 -1.40 -3.33 6.18
CA ASN A 81 -0.12 -2.67 5.93
C ASN A 81 -0.11 -1.22 6.43
N THR A 82 1.07 -0.73 6.79
CA THR A 82 1.35 0.70 7.02
C THR A 82 2.26 1.21 5.91
N LEU A 83 1.77 2.16 5.10
CA LEU A 83 2.50 2.71 3.96
C LEU A 83 2.56 4.24 4.02
N THR A 84 3.67 4.77 4.53
CA THR A 84 3.93 6.22 4.61
C THR A 84 5.14 6.66 3.80
N GLY A 85 5.95 5.72 3.30
CA GLY A 85 7.09 6.00 2.42
C GLY A 85 6.67 6.35 1.00
N HIS A 86 7.10 7.50 0.49
CA HIS A 86 6.82 7.94 -0.88
C HIS A 86 7.44 7.00 -1.93
N ASN A 87 6.85 6.95 -3.13
CA ASN A 87 7.33 6.15 -4.26
C ASN A 87 7.48 4.63 -3.95
N SER A 88 6.74 4.13 -2.97
CA SER A 88 6.94 2.80 -2.41
C SER A 88 5.78 1.85 -2.71
N ARG A 89 6.05 0.55 -2.74
CA ARG A 89 5.04 -0.47 -3.06
C ARG A 89 5.08 -1.64 -2.09
N ILE A 90 3.90 -2.14 -1.72
CA ILE A 90 3.73 -3.34 -0.90
C ILE A 90 2.90 -4.36 -1.67
N ILE A 91 3.33 -5.61 -1.67
CA ILE A 91 2.55 -6.77 -2.05
C ILE A 91 2.62 -7.79 -0.90
N GLY A 92 1.51 -7.97 -0.19
CA GLY A 92 1.39 -8.87 0.97
C GLY A 92 0.79 -8.17 2.19
N ASN A 93 0.97 -8.75 3.38
CA ASN A 93 0.23 -8.39 4.58
C ASN A 93 1.11 -8.05 5.77
N HIS A 94 0.62 -7.19 6.68
CA HIS A 94 1.30 -6.83 7.92
C HIS A 94 2.71 -6.25 7.71
N ASN A 95 2.90 -5.45 6.65
CA ASN A 95 4.16 -4.79 6.38
C ASN A 95 4.13 -3.32 6.82
N ILE A 96 5.28 -2.81 7.28
CA ILE A 96 5.49 -1.40 7.63
C ILE A 96 6.54 -0.83 6.69
N VAL A 97 6.12 0.04 5.77
CA VAL A 97 6.99 0.76 4.83
C VAL A 97 6.85 2.26 5.06
N ASN A 98 7.75 2.78 5.89
CA ASN A 98 7.88 4.20 6.21
C ASN A 98 9.09 4.87 5.55
N THR A 99 9.80 4.14 4.68
CA THR A 99 10.98 4.61 3.93
C THR A 99 10.63 4.86 2.47
N GLU A 100 11.26 5.86 1.86
CA GLU A 100 11.02 6.20 0.46
C GLU A 100 11.63 5.19 -0.52
N ASN A 101 11.10 5.16 -1.74
CA ASN A 101 11.59 4.31 -2.85
C ASN A 101 11.78 2.84 -2.45
N THR A 102 10.87 2.31 -1.64
CA THR A 102 10.98 0.99 -1.03
C THR A 102 9.94 0.03 -1.59
N PHE A 103 10.34 -1.18 -1.93
CA PHE A 103 9.46 -2.20 -2.49
C PHE A 103 9.47 -3.43 -1.60
N VAL A 104 8.30 -3.86 -1.13
CA VAL A 104 8.14 -5.05 -0.30
C VAL A 104 7.25 -6.05 -1.03
N VAL A 105 7.73 -7.28 -1.17
CA VAL A 105 6.94 -8.43 -1.59
C VAL A 105 7.10 -9.50 -0.52
N GLY A 106 6.16 -9.56 0.42
CA GLY A 106 6.33 -10.34 1.64
C GLY A 106 5.26 -10.09 2.68
N ASN A 107 5.42 -10.74 3.83
CA ASN A 107 4.54 -10.54 4.99
C ASN A 107 5.39 -10.25 6.22
N ASN A 108 4.82 -9.52 7.19
CA ASN A 108 5.48 -9.24 8.47
C ASN A 108 6.84 -8.52 8.34
N VAL A 109 7.03 -7.72 7.29
CA VAL A 109 8.25 -6.90 7.12
C VAL A 109 8.09 -5.61 7.91
N SER A 110 8.91 -5.41 8.94
CA SER A 110 8.89 -4.20 9.80
C SER A 110 10.15 -3.34 9.67
N ARG A 111 11.16 -3.81 8.94
CA ARG A 111 12.46 -3.14 8.77
C ARG A 111 12.81 -3.08 7.29
N ALA A 112 12.61 -1.90 6.70
CA ALA A 112 13.12 -1.55 5.39
C ALA A 112 14.01 -0.30 5.51
N ILE A 113 14.82 -0.06 4.48
CA ILE A 113 15.66 1.13 4.34
C ILE A 113 15.34 1.82 3.02
N VAL A 114 15.63 3.11 2.91
CA VAL A 114 15.40 3.87 1.67
C VAL A 114 16.10 3.21 0.48
N ASN A 115 15.44 3.20 -0.68
CA ASN A 115 15.95 2.58 -1.93
C ASN A 115 16.16 1.05 -1.84
N SER A 116 15.37 0.33 -1.03
CA SER A 116 15.51 -1.12 -0.89
C SER A 116 14.36 -1.90 -1.52
N VAL A 117 14.67 -3.17 -1.79
CA VAL A 117 13.68 -4.21 -2.11
C VAL A 117 13.77 -5.27 -1.01
N VAL A 118 12.64 -5.58 -0.37
CA VAL A 118 12.53 -6.64 0.64
C VAL A 118 11.64 -7.75 0.09
N LEU A 119 12.16 -8.96 0.05
CA LEU A 119 11.46 -10.15 -0.45
C LEU A 119 11.35 -11.20 0.66
N GLY A 120 10.14 -11.67 0.96
CA GLY A 120 9.88 -12.79 1.87
C GLY A 120 9.18 -12.43 3.19
N ASN A 121 8.78 -13.48 3.91
CA ASN A 121 8.09 -13.39 5.20
C ASN A 121 9.08 -13.17 6.35
N ASN A 122 8.84 -12.18 7.22
CA ASN A 122 9.75 -11.74 8.28
C ASN A 122 11.12 -11.26 7.78
N SER A 123 11.25 -10.98 6.49
CA SER A 123 12.47 -10.44 5.90
C SER A 123 12.72 -9.00 6.35
N SER A 124 13.96 -8.53 6.22
CA SER A 124 14.32 -7.14 6.45
C SER A 124 15.42 -6.69 5.50
N ALA A 125 15.48 -5.40 5.21
CA ALA A 125 16.65 -4.79 4.57
C ALA A 125 17.53 -4.17 5.65
N GLU A 126 18.77 -4.64 5.76
CA GLU A 126 19.74 -4.11 6.73
C GLU A 126 20.78 -3.18 6.07
N ARG A 127 21.00 -3.30 4.76
CA ARG A 127 21.93 -2.45 3.99
C ARG A 127 21.54 -2.39 2.52
N VAL A 128 21.74 -1.23 1.89
CA VAL A 128 21.58 -1.07 0.44
C VAL A 128 22.84 -1.61 -0.24
N HIS A 129 22.68 -2.58 -1.14
CA HIS A 129 23.79 -3.02 -1.99
C HIS A 129 23.73 -2.24 -3.31
N THR A 130 24.61 -1.25 -3.47
CA THR A 130 24.57 -0.32 -4.61
C THR A 130 25.40 -0.76 -5.82
N THR A 131 26.15 -1.86 -5.72
CA THR A 131 27.02 -2.33 -6.81
C THR A 131 26.98 -3.85 -6.91
N ALA A 132 26.44 -4.38 -8.02
CA ALA A 132 26.86 -5.70 -8.45
C ALA A 132 28.38 -5.63 -8.65
N THR A 133 29.15 -6.42 -7.89
CA THR A 133 30.62 -6.44 -7.98
C THR A 133 31.11 -6.92 -9.35
N THR A 134 30.21 -7.36 -10.23
CA THR A 134 30.51 -7.82 -11.58
C THR A 134 29.39 -7.40 -12.53
N PRO A 135 29.68 -6.57 -13.56
CA PRO A 135 28.74 -6.25 -14.63
C PRO A 135 28.17 -7.55 -15.25
N GLY A 136 26.85 -7.68 -15.30
CA GLY A 136 26.16 -8.85 -15.86
C GLY A 136 25.84 -9.99 -14.87
N SER A 137 26.17 -9.86 -13.58
CA SER A 137 25.68 -10.80 -12.56
C SER A 137 24.26 -10.46 -12.14
N ASN A 138 23.37 -11.47 -12.14
CA ASN A 138 22.03 -11.34 -11.56
C ASN A 138 22.12 -11.33 -10.02
N TYR A 139 21.24 -10.58 -9.36
CA TYR A 139 21.00 -10.77 -7.93
C TYR A 139 20.28 -12.11 -7.71
N THR A 140 21.00 -13.12 -7.22
CA THR A 140 20.38 -14.34 -6.70
C THR A 140 19.94 -14.08 -5.27
N PHE A 141 18.64 -13.85 -5.06
CA PHE A 141 18.06 -13.79 -3.71
C PHE A 141 17.95 -15.22 -3.18
N GLY A 142 18.91 -15.62 -2.35
CA GLY A 142 18.90 -16.92 -1.66
C GLY A 142 17.80 -16.99 -0.62
N GLY A 143 16.57 -17.27 -1.03
CA GLY A 143 15.50 -17.57 -0.09
C GLY A 143 15.79 -18.89 0.64
N LEU A 144 15.28 -19.08 1.86
CA LEU A 144 15.30 -20.39 2.55
C LEU A 144 14.54 -21.50 1.77
N ASN A 145 13.86 -21.14 0.68
CA ASN A 145 13.16 -22.01 -0.25
C ASN A 145 14.09 -22.63 -1.31
N ASP A 146 15.29 -22.09 -1.50
CA ASP A 146 16.17 -22.44 -2.63
C ASP A 146 16.97 -23.73 -2.39
N ALA A 147 16.68 -24.46 -1.31
CA ALA A 147 17.20 -25.80 -1.12
C ALA A 147 16.48 -26.76 -2.09
N TRP A 148 17.02 -26.88 -3.30
CA TRP A 148 16.83 -28.08 -4.11
C TRP A 148 17.36 -29.28 -3.29
N PRO A 149 16.62 -30.39 -3.14
CA PRO A 149 17.15 -31.54 -2.42
C PRO A 149 18.36 -32.10 -3.16
N ALA A 150 19.37 -32.49 -2.39
CA ALA A 150 20.66 -33.06 -2.83
C ALA A 150 20.56 -34.07 -3.97
#